data_AF-A0A7R9GKD6-F1
#
_entry.id   AF-A0A7R9GKD6-F1
#
_cell.length_a   1.000
_cell.length_b   1.000
_cell.length_c   1.000
_cell.angle_alpha   90.00
_cell.angle_beta   90.00
_cell.angle_gamma   90.00
#
_symmetry.space_group_name_H-M   'P 1'
#
loop_
_entity.id
_entity.type
_entity.pdbx_description
1 polymer ?
#
loop_
_entity_poly.entity_id
_entity_poly.type
_entity_poly.pdbx_seq_one_letter_code
_entity_poly.pdbx_strand_id
1 'polypeptide(L)'
;WEEAYSSELRNFEEDEDDVGDVWFGRQCLKRVVEALKRRWDDPMSRSEVSVLDLGTGNGVTLVELRKAGFKKLSGIDYVSSSIDLANAILVKEFGIDHGTHLCCMDFMNESDFKTLENVPFDVCFDKGTYDAIRLNPDCCAQKTPKIYAQNVKKML
;
A
#
# COMPACT_ATOMS: atom_id res chain seq x y z
N TRP A 1 -11.91 4.08 10.11
CA TRP A 1 -10.93 4.35 9.04
C TRP A 1 -11.56 5.09 7.86
N GLU A 2 -12.70 4.63 7.30
CA GLU A 2 -13.38 5.35 6.19
C GLU A 2 -13.55 6.86 6.44
N GLU A 3 -14.16 7.27 7.56
CA GLU A 3 -14.37 8.69 7.88
C GLU A 3 -13.05 9.49 8.04
N ALA A 4 -12.01 8.85 8.56
CA ALA A 4 -10.70 9.47 8.71
C ALA A 4 -10.10 9.77 7.34
N TYR A 5 -10.02 8.77 6.46
CA TYR A 5 -9.50 8.94 5.10
C TYR A 5 -10.39 9.83 4.22
N SER A 6 -11.71 9.84 4.42
CA SER A 6 -12.60 10.80 3.74
C SER A 6 -12.32 12.25 4.18
N SER A 7 -11.89 12.45 5.42
CA SER A 7 -11.50 13.77 5.91
C SER A 7 -10.13 14.17 5.37
N GLU A 8 -9.16 13.25 5.36
CA GLU A 8 -7.85 13.49 4.73
C GLU A 8 -7.97 13.78 3.23
N LEU A 9 -8.86 13.08 2.51
CA LEU A 9 -9.14 13.36 1.10
C LEU A 9 -9.66 14.78 0.89
N ARG A 10 -10.62 15.23 1.70
CA ARG A 10 -11.11 16.62 1.61
C ARG A 10 -10.02 17.64 1.92
N ASN A 11 -9.20 17.37 2.93
CA ASN A 11 -8.07 18.25 3.23
C ASN A 11 -7.09 18.33 2.04
N PHE A 12 -6.78 17.20 1.41
CA PHE A 12 -5.91 17.14 0.24
C PHE A 12 -6.51 17.89 -0.96
N GLU A 13 -7.83 17.82 -1.16
CA GLU A 13 -8.54 18.59 -2.20
C GLU A 13 -8.49 20.12 -1.95
N GLU A 14 -8.38 20.54 -0.69
CA GLU A 14 -8.23 21.96 -0.30
C GLU A 14 -6.76 22.43 -0.32
N ASP A 15 -5.83 21.55 0.05
CA ASP A 15 -4.38 21.78 0.10
C ASP A 15 -3.62 20.52 -0.36
N GLU A 16 -3.11 20.53 -1.60
CA GLU A 16 -2.41 19.40 -2.21
C GLU A 16 -1.05 19.06 -1.54
N ASP A 17 -0.62 19.84 -0.54
CA ASP A 17 0.54 19.51 0.31
C ASP A 17 0.13 18.70 1.56
N ASP A 18 -1.16 18.69 1.95
CA ASP A 18 -1.70 17.85 3.01
C ASP A 18 -2.05 16.45 2.50
N VAL A 19 -1.05 15.58 2.45
CA VAL A 19 -1.20 14.17 2.03
C VAL A 19 -1.78 13.26 3.13
N GLY A 20 -2.27 13.82 4.24
CA GLY A 20 -2.72 13.05 5.41
C GLY A 20 -1.59 12.37 6.19
N ASP A 21 -1.96 11.47 7.10
CA ASP A 21 -1.02 10.85 8.03
C ASP A 21 -0.07 9.84 7.36
N VAL A 22 1.22 9.94 7.67
CA VAL A 22 2.25 8.98 7.24
C VAL A 22 2.62 8.08 8.42
N TRP A 23 1.80 7.06 8.65
CA TRP A 23 1.81 6.18 9.84
C TRP A 23 3.16 5.52 10.16
N PHE A 24 3.92 5.10 9.14
CA PHE A 24 5.22 4.44 9.33
C PHE A 24 6.39 5.41 9.54
N GLY A 25 6.14 6.71 9.38
CA GLY A 25 7.15 7.76 9.45
C GLY A 25 8.01 7.89 8.19
N ARG A 26 8.18 9.13 7.70
CA ARG A 26 8.93 9.44 6.48
C ARG A 26 10.40 8.98 6.51
N GLN A 27 11.03 9.03 7.68
CA GLN A 27 12.43 8.58 7.83
C GLN A 27 12.59 7.07 7.63
N CYS A 28 11.65 6.27 8.15
CA CYS A 28 11.65 4.83 8.00
C CYS A 28 11.40 4.44 6.54
N LEU A 29 10.40 5.08 5.91
CA LEU A 29 10.13 4.91 4.48
C LEU A 29 11.37 5.20 3.62
N LYS A 30 12.04 6.33 3.85
CA LYS A 30 13.27 6.68 3.13
C LYS A 30 14.36 5.60 3.26
N ARG A 31 14.58 5.06 4.47
CA ARG A 31 15.58 4.00 4.70
C ARG A 31 15.24 2.71 3.96
N VAL A 32 13.96 2.36 3.94
CA VAL A 32 13.45 1.17 3.25
C VAL A 32 13.63 1.33 1.74
N VAL A 33 13.22 2.46 1.16
CA VAL A 33 13.38 2.73 -0.28
C VAL A 33 14.85 2.72 -0.68
N GLU A 34 15.75 3.30 0.12
CA GLU A 34 17.20 3.23 -0.12
C GLU A 34 17.77 1.80 0.03
N ALA A 35 17.20 0.96 0.90
CA ALA A 35 17.58 -0.44 0.97
C ALA A 35 17.17 -1.21 -0.29
N LEU A 36 15.95 -0.99 -0.80
CA LEU A 36 15.50 -1.60 -2.06
C LEU A 36 16.33 -1.11 -3.25
N LYS A 37 16.61 0.20 -3.33
CA LYS A 37 17.48 0.76 -4.36
C LYS A 37 18.89 0.16 -4.34
N ARG A 38 19.42 -0.26 -3.19
CA ARG A 38 20.70 -0.97 -3.14
C ARG A 38 20.59 -2.43 -3.55
N ARG A 39 19.43 -3.06 -3.34
CA ARG A 39 19.16 -4.44 -3.73
C ARG A 39 18.94 -4.59 -5.25
N TRP A 40 18.35 -3.57 -5.87
CA TRP A 40 18.14 -3.39 -7.30
C TRP A 40 18.75 -2.04 -7.70
N ASP A 41 20.06 -2.04 -7.91
CA ASP A 41 20.91 -0.86 -8.03
C ASP A 41 20.82 -0.14 -9.37
N ASP A 42 20.39 -0.83 -10.42
CA ASP A 42 20.11 -0.22 -11.72
C ASP A 42 18.60 0.02 -11.96
N PRO A 43 18.22 1.05 -12.75
CA PRO A 43 16.82 1.34 -13.05
C PRO A 43 16.05 0.23 -13.79
N MET A 44 16.73 -0.57 -14.61
CA MET A 44 16.07 -1.62 -15.40
C MET A 44 15.64 -2.77 -14.50
N SER A 45 16.50 -3.19 -13.57
CA SER A 45 16.11 -4.20 -12.59
C SER A 45 14.97 -3.70 -11.70
N ARG A 46 15.00 -2.45 -11.22
CA ARG A 46 13.88 -1.87 -10.44
C ARG A 46 12.55 -1.86 -11.17
N SER A 47 12.54 -1.60 -12.48
CA SER A 47 11.30 -1.60 -13.24
C SER A 47 10.67 -2.99 -13.38
N GLU A 48 11.44 -4.06 -13.20
CA GLU A 48 10.94 -5.43 -13.29
C GLU A 48 10.37 -5.97 -11.97
N VAL A 49 10.72 -5.36 -10.84
CA VAL A 49 10.27 -5.74 -9.49
C VAL A 49 8.81 -5.36 -9.29
N SER A 50 8.01 -6.36 -8.94
CA SER A 50 6.63 -6.22 -8.51
C SER A 50 6.55 -5.97 -7.01
N VAL A 51 5.89 -4.88 -6.61
CA VAL A 51 5.77 -4.48 -5.20
C VAL A 51 4.31 -4.30 -4.82
N LEU A 52 3.90 -4.91 -3.71
CA LEU A 52 2.58 -4.73 -3.09
C LEU A 52 2.72 -3.94 -1.79
N ASP A 53 1.96 -2.85 -1.64
CA ASP A 53 1.77 -2.15 -0.36
C ASP A 53 0.45 -2.59 0.29
N LEU A 54 0.54 -3.36 1.38
CA LEU A 54 -0.60 -3.87 2.14
C LEU A 54 -1.09 -2.82 3.13
N GLY A 55 -2.37 -2.45 3.04
CA GLY A 55 -2.88 -1.29 3.78
C GLY A 55 -2.17 -0.03 3.28
N THR A 56 -2.40 0.29 2.01
CA THR A 56 -1.64 1.32 1.31
C THR A 56 -1.89 2.72 1.87
N GLY A 57 -2.99 2.93 2.61
CA GLY A 57 -3.30 4.23 3.21
C GLY A 57 -3.39 5.33 2.14
N ASN A 58 -2.72 6.45 2.39
CA ASN A 58 -2.56 7.56 1.44
C ASN A 58 -1.61 7.29 0.26
N GLY A 59 -1.06 6.07 0.11
CA GLY A 59 -0.23 5.71 -1.05
C GLY A 59 1.17 6.36 -1.11
N VAL A 60 1.61 7.09 -0.08
CA VAL A 60 2.91 7.79 -0.07
C VAL A 60 4.09 6.81 -0.25
N THR A 61 3.98 5.56 0.23
CA THR A 61 4.97 4.51 -0.05
C THR A 61 5.12 4.27 -1.55
N LEU A 62 4.01 4.16 -2.28
CA LEU A 62 3.99 3.92 -3.72
C LEU A 62 4.59 5.11 -4.48
N VAL A 63 4.30 6.34 -4.04
CA VAL A 63 4.90 7.56 -4.59
C VAL A 63 6.43 7.53 -4.47
N GLU A 64 6.96 7.19 -3.29
CA GLU A 64 8.41 7.15 -3.07
C GLU A 64 9.09 5.99 -3.83
N LEU A 65 8.44 4.83 -3.92
CA LEU A 65 8.90 3.72 -4.76
C LEU A 65 8.90 4.12 -6.25
N ARG A 66 7.87 4.82 -6.71
CA ARG A 66 7.79 5.30 -8.09
C ARG A 66 8.92 6.27 -8.40
N LYS A 67 9.18 7.25 -7.53
CA LYS A 67 10.33 8.18 -7.62
C LYS A 67 11.67 7.44 -7.63
N ALA A 68 11.76 6.30 -6.94
CA ALA A 68 12.94 5.45 -6.93
C ALA A 68 13.12 4.59 -8.20
N GLY A 69 12.15 4.57 -9.12
CA GLY A 69 12.23 3.86 -10.40
C GLY A 69 11.55 2.49 -10.43
N PHE A 70 10.79 2.14 -9.38
CA PHE A 70 9.91 0.97 -9.41
C PHE A 70 8.66 1.27 -10.24
N LYS A 71 8.26 0.34 -11.10
CA LYS A 71 7.17 0.56 -12.07
C LYS A 71 5.97 -0.36 -11.91
N LYS A 72 6.15 -1.58 -11.40
CA LYS A 72 5.07 -2.55 -11.19
C LYS A 72 4.61 -2.45 -9.74
N LEU A 73 3.81 -1.44 -9.46
CA LEU A 73 3.38 -1.11 -8.10
C LEU A 73 1.91 -1.47 -7.92
N SER A 74 1.58 -2.05 -6.77
CA SER A 74 0.22 -2.31 -6.36
C SER A 74 -0.01 -1.83 -4.94
N GLY A 75 -1.15 -1.19 -4.69
CA GLY A 75 -1.60 -0.82 -3.34
C GLY A 75 -2.99 -1.37 -3.08
N ILE A 76 -3.17 -1.98 -1.92
CA ILE A 76 -4.48 -2.46 -1.50
C ILE A 76 -4.84 -1.90 -0.13
N ASP A 77 -6.11 -1.56 0.04
CA ASP A 77 -6.69 -1.19 1.32
C ASP A 77 -8.16 -1.62 1.30
N TYR A 78 -8.73 -1.94 2.45
CA TYR A 78 -10.14 -2.32 2.53
C TYR A 78 -11.07 -1.09 2.60
N VAL A 79 -10.48 0.09 2.78
CA VAL A 79 -11.16 1.37 2.94
C VAL A 79 -11.19 2.10 1.59
N SER A 80 -12.39 2.41 1.07
CA SER A 80 -12.54 3.03 -0.26
C SER A 80 -11.93 4.42 -0.31
N SER A 81 -12.20 5.26 0.70
CA SER A 81 -11.67 6.62 0.75
C SER A 81 -10.13 6.68 0.86
N SER A 82 -9.51 5.63 1.41
CA SER A 82 -8.05 5.49 1.40
C SER A 82 -7.52 5.31 -0.01
N ILE A 83 -8.19 4.48 -0.82
CA ILE A 83 -7.82 4.26 -2.23
C ILE A 83 -8.04 5.52 -3.05
N ASP A 84 -9.13 6.25 -2.81
CA ASP A 84 -9.39 7.51 -3.49
C ASP A 84 -8.31 8.55 -3.17
N LEU A 85 -7.92 8.69 -1.90
CA LEU A 85 -6.82 9.56 -1.48
C LEU A 85 -5.48 9.15 -2.12
N ALA A 86 -5.12 7.87 -2.06
CA ALA A 86 -3.90 7.37 -2.68
C ALA A 86 -3.86 7.66 -4.19
N ASN A 87 -4.99 7.48 -4.87
CA ASN A 87 -5.11 7.76 -6.29
C ASN A 87 -4.96 9.27 -6.58
N ALA A 88 -5.62 10.13 -5.79
CA ALA A 88 -5.52 11.59 -5.95
C ALA A 88 -4.06 12.07 -5.79
N ILE A 89 -3.36 11.58 -4.77
CA ILE A 89 -1.94 11.91 -4.54
C ILE A 89 -1.06 11.42 -5.70
N LEU A 90 -1.25 10.19 -6.17
CA LEU A 90 -0.49 9.66 -7.31
C LEU A 90 -0.74 10.46 -8.59
N VAL A 91 -1.99 10.83 -8.85
CA VAL A 91 -2.36 11.65 -10.02
C VAL A 91 -1.75 13.04 -9.94
N LYS A 92 -1.74 13.66 -8.76
CA LYS A 92 -1.08 14.94 -8.54
C LYS A 92 0.43 14.86 -8.80
N GLU A 93 1.09 13.80 -8.34
CA GLU A 93 2.54 13.66 -8.47
C GLU A 93 3.00 13.22 -9.87
N PHE A 94 2.22 12.40 -10.60
CA PHE A 94 2.67 11.77 -11.85
C PHE A 94 1.68 11.88 -13.02
N GLY A 95 0.50 12.44 -12.83
CA GLY A 95 -0.60 12.37 -13.81
C GLY A 95 -1.19 10.96 -13.90
N ILE A 96 -1.65 10.57 -15.10
CA ILE A 96 -2.20 9.22 -15.31
C ILE A 96 -1.04 8.21 -15.27
N ASP A 97 -0.99 7.44 -14.18
CA ASP A 97 0.01 6.41 -13.96
C ASP A 97 -0.50 5.02 -14.37
N HIS A 98 0.04 4.47 -15.45
CA HIS A 98 -0.31 3.13 -15.93
C HIS A 98 0.44 1.97 -15.24
N GLY A 99 1.42 2.26 -14.40
CA GLY A 99 2.23 1.24 -13.71
C GLY A 99 1.76 0.94 -12.28
N THR A 100 0.96 1.82 -11.68
CA THR A 100 0.46 1.64 -10.32
C THR A 100 -0.99 1.18 -10.34
N HIS A 101 -1.28 0.07 -9.66
CA HIS A 101 -2.62 -0.49 -9.54
C HIS A 101 -3.12 -0.35 -8.10
N LEU A 102 -4.14 0.47 -7.90
CA LEU A 102 -4.81 0.60 -6.62
C LEU A 102 -6.11 -0.22 -6.61
N CYS A 103 -6.39 -0.92 -5.52
CA CYS A 103 -7.61 -1.69 -5.38
C CYS A 103 -8.18 -1.62 -3.97
N CYS A 104 -9.48 -1.31 -3.88
CA CYS A 104 -10.24 -1.44 -2.63
C CYS A 104 -10.58 -2.91 -2.43
N MET A 105 -9.94 -3.57 -1.46
CA MET A 105 -10.17 -4.98 -1.17
C MET A 105 -9.76 -5.37 0.25
N ASP A 106 -10.48 -6.32 0.83
CA ASP A 106 -10.13 -6.95 2.09
C ASP A 106 -9.47 -8.31 1.82
N PHE A 107 -8.14 -8.35 1.78
CA PHE A 107 -7.40 -9.60 1.55
C PHE A 107 -7.54 -10.62 2.70
N MET A 108 -8.22 -10.29 3.80
CA MET A 108 -8.61 -11.25 4.83
C MET A 108 -9.91 -12.00 4.46
N ASN A 109 -10.70 -11.44 3.53
CA ASN A 109 -11.85 -12.08 2.94
C ASN A 109 -11.43 -13.06 1.82
N GLU A 110 -12.03 -14.25 1.79
CA GLU A 110 -11.68 -15.29 0.82
C GLU A 110 -11.97 -14.89 -0.63
N SER A 111 -13.07 -14.17 -0.92
CA SER A 111 -13.41 -13.79 -2.30
C SER A 111 -12.41 -12.82 -2.88
N ASP A 112 -12.03 -11.83 -2.10
CA ASP A 112 -11.09 -10.79 -2.49
C ASP A 112 -9.69 -11.39 -2.61
N PHE A 113 -9.30 -12.19 -1.62
CA PHE A 113 -8.00 -12.86 -1.61
C PHE A 113 -7.78 -13.76 -2.83
N LYS A 114 -8.83 -14.44 -3.36
CA LYS A 114 -8.71 -15.25 -4.59
C LYS A 114 -8.25 -14.46 -5.81
N THR A 115 -8.47 -13.14 -5.84
CA THR A 115 -7.97 -12.28 -6.93
C THR A 115 -6.46 -12.04 -6.84
N LEU A 116 -5.86 -12.23 -5.65
CA LEU A 116 -4.44 -12.01 -5.38
C LEU A 116 -3.64 -13.30 -5.14
N GLU A 117 -4.28 -14.42 -4.80
CA GLU A 117 -3.60 -15.60 -4.24
C GLU A 117 -2.57 -16.28 -5.16
N ASN A 118 -2.55 -15.92 -6.45
CA ASN A 118 -1.60 -16.41 -7.45
C ASN A 118 -0.87 -15.27 -8.19
N VAL A 119 -0.83 -14.08 -7.60
CA VAL A 119 -0.05 -12.95 -8.11
C VAL A 119 1.23 -12.89 -7.27
N PRO A 120 2.35 -13.50 -7.71
CA PRO A 120 3.58 -13.49 -6.93
C PRO A 120 4.21 -12.09 -7.02
N PHE A 121 4.24 -11.40 -5.89
CA PHE A 121 4.97 -10.15 -5.74
C PHE A 121 6.41 -10.44 -5.28
N ASP A 122 7.38 -9.71 -5.82
CA ASP A 122 8.76 -9.80 -5.36
C ASP A 122 8.94 -9.21 -3.95
N VAL A 123 8.10 -8.21 -3.61
CA VAL A 123 8.12 -7.51 -2.33
C VAL A 123 6.70 -7.21 -1.87
N CYS A 124 6.38 -7.55 -0.63
CA CYS A 124 5.17 -7.09 0.07
C CYS A 124 5.56 -6.21 1.25
N PHE A 125 4.99 -5.00 1.31
CA PHE A 125 5.12 -4.08 2.43
C PHE A 125 3.95 -4.22 3.39
N ASP A 126 4.26 -4.52 4.64
CA ASP A 126 3.38 -4.27 5.77
C ASP A 126 4.05 -3.23 6.66
N LYS A 127 3.32 -2.15 6.95
CA LYS A 127 3.81 -0.98 7.69
C LYS A 127 3.05 -0.77 9.01
N GLY A 128 2.31 -1.78 9.47
CA GLY A 128 1.41 -1.69 10.64
C GLY A 128 -0.02 -2.13 10.33
N THR A 129 -0.28 -2.68 9.15
CA THR A 129 -1.57 -3.22 8.72
C THR A 129 -1.94 -4.43 9.57
N TYR A 130 -0.98 -5.30 9.88
CA TYR A 130 -1.20 -6.38 10.83
C TYR A 130 -1.62 -5.86 12.22
N ASP A 131 -0.92 -4.85 12.76
CA ASP A 131 -1.24 -4.26 14.05
C ASP A 131 -2.62 -3.60 14.06
N ALA A 132 -2.96 -2.84 13.01
CA ALA A 132 -4.27 -2.21 12.87
C ALA A 132 -5.41 -3.24 12.86
N ILE A 133 -5.25 -4.33 12.12
CA ILE A 133 -6.21 -5.45 12.11
C ILE A 133 -6.30 -6.12 13.50
N ARG A 134 -5.16 -6.30 14.18
CA ARG A 134 -5.10 -6.93 15.51
C ARG A 134 -5.71 -6.10 16.62
N LEU A 135 -5.65 -4.77 16.49
CA LEU A 135 -6.23 -3.82 17.44
C LEU A 135 -7.73 -3.59 17.18
N ASN A 136 -8.28 -4.07 16.07
CA ASN A 136 -9.70 -3.97 15.78
C ASN A 136 -10.51 -4.89 16.73
N PRO A 137 -11.39 -4.33 17.60
CA PRO A 137 -12.18 -5.11 18.54
C PRO A 137 -13.19 -6.06 17.86
N ASP A 138 -13.58 -5.78 16.63
CA ASP A 138 -14.55 -6.58 15.87
C ASP A 138 -13.90 -7.78 15.16
N CYS A 139 -12.56 -7.84 15.10
CA CYS A 139 -11.84 -8.96 14.51
C CYS A 139 -11.81 -10.17 15.46
N CYS A 140 -12.22 -11.34 14.96
CA CYS A 140 -12.18 -12.60 15.72
C CYS A 140 -10.71 -12.98 16.03
N ALA A 141 -10.23 -12.57 17.19
CA ALA A 141 -8.81 -12.56 17.59
C ALA A 141 -8.04 -13.89 17.47
N GLN A 142 -8.73 -15.04 17.36
CA GLN A 142 -8.08 -16.35 17.36
C GLN A 142 -7.64 -16.84 15.97
N LYS A 143 -8.35 -16.47 14.89
CA LYS A 143 -8.04 -16.97 13.52
C LYS A 143 -7.29 -15.96 12.65
N THR A 144 -7.42 -14.67 12.96
CA THR A 144 -6.84 -13.56 12.20
C THR A 144 -5.33 -13.68 11.96
N PRO A 145 -4.47 -14.04 12.95
CA PRO A 145 -3.02 -14.13 12.72
C PRO A 145 -2.63 -15.20 11.69
N LYS A 146 -3.27 -16.37 11.77
CA LYS A 146 -2.97 -17.49 10.89
C LYS A 146 -3.42 -17.20 9.46
N ILE A 147 -4.61 -16.63 9.29
CA ILE A 147 -5.15 -16.26 7.98
C ILE A 147 -4.28 -15.18 7.34
N TYR A 148 -3.95 -14.13 8.10
CA TYR A 148 -3.08 -13.04 7.62
C TYR A 148 -1.75 -13.59 7.09
N ALA A 149 -1.04 -14.36 7.92
CA ALA A 149 0.26 -14.92 7.54
C ALA A 149 0.16 -15.88 6.35
N GLN A 150 -0.92 -16.68 6.26
CA GLN A 150 -1.16 -17.57 5.13
C GLN A 150 -1.43 -16.81 3.83
N ASN A 151 -2.22 -15.75 3.90
CA ASN A 151 -2.57 -14.95 2.73
C ASN A 151 -1.34 -14.16 2.23
N VAL A 152 -0.60 -13.51 3.13
CA VAL A 152 0.66 -12.83 2.77
C VAL A 152 1.67 -13.80 2.16
N LYS A 153 1.82 -15.00 2.73
CA LYS A 153 2.73 -16.02 2.18
C LYS A 153 2.35 -16.45 0.77
N LYS A 154 1.07 -16.47 0.42
CA LYS A 154 0.60 -16.86 -0.92
C LYS A 154 0.75 -15.74 -1.95
N MET A 155 0.87 -14.48 -1.51
CA MET A 155 1.14 -13.33 -2.38
C MET A 155 2.63 -13.14 -2.69
N LEU A 156 3.51 -13.93 -2.06
CA LEU A 156 4.96 -13.94 -2.26
C LEU A 156 5.38 -15.27 -2.92
#